data_AF-A0A3R6HAU0-F1
#
_entry.id   AF-A0A3R6HAU0-F1
#
_cell.length_a   1.000
_cell.length_b   1.000
_cell.length_c   1.000
_cell.angle_alpha   90.00
_cell.angle_beta   90.00
_cell.angle_gamma   90.00
#
_symmetry.space_group_name_H-M   'P 1'
#
loop_
_entity.id
_entity.type
_entity.pdbx_description
1 polymer ?
#
loop_
_entity_poly.entity_id
_entity_poly.type
_entity_poly.pdbx_seq_one_letter_code
_entity_poly.pdbx_strand_id
1 'polypeptide(L)'
;MDKKQICSKFAREICTILQIEMPAIRFVSIDRLRTDTQIAALTPDGVLIRNDIGVTPELFFAIAHELRHAYQLENDRSLHDYHTSDQLDIDEYNAQPLEVDANAFAAVIMAEFFGISRQFLNMPESVRQLVGKRKRQIQNELMDGKDF
;
A
#
# COMPACT_ATOMS: atom_id res chain seq x y z
N MET A 1 9.51 15.83 15.36
CA MET A 1 8.34 14.94 15.41
C MET A 1 8.88 13.52 15.37
N ASP A 2 8.46 12.65 16.29
CA ASP A 2 8.97 11.27 16.37
C ASP A 2 8.52 10.44 15.14
N LYS A 3 9.33 9.47 14.67
CA LYS A 3 9.01 8.62 13.50
C LYS A 3 7.64 7.97 13.67
N LYS A 4 7.34 7.48 14.87
CA LYS A 4 6.05 6.84 15.17
C LYS A 4 4.89 7.81 15.00
N GLN A 5 5.03 9.03 15.52
CA GLN A 5 4.02 10.08 15.39
C GLN A 5 3.77 10.47 13.93
N ILE A 6 4.84 10.61 13.13
CA ILE A 6 4.73 10.95 11.70
C ILE A 6 3.96 9.84 10.96
N CYS A 7 4.34 8.58 11.16
CA CYS A 7 3.67 7.44 10.51
C CYS A 7 2.21 7.31 10.96
N SER A 8 1.93 7.42 12.26
CA SER A 8 0.55 7.36 12.78
C SER A 8 -0.32 8.50 12.27
N LYS A 9 0.23 9.71 12.11
CA LYS A 9 -0.52 10.82 11.53
C LYS A 9 -0.83 10.55 10.06
N PHE A 10 0.18 10.17 9.27
CA PHE A 10 -0.01 9.84 7.86
C PHE A 10 -1.04 8.72 7.67
N ALA A 11 -0.89 7.60 8.40
CA ALA A 11 -1.83 6.49 8.33
C ALA A 11 -3.27 6.90 8.66
N ARG A 12 -3.46 7.80 9.64
CA ARG A 12 -4.79 8.32 9.99
C ARG A 12 -5.44 9.12 8.85
N GLU A 13 -4.67 9.96 8.17
CA GLU A 13 -5.16 10.68 6.98
C GLU A 13 -5.61 9.67 5.90
N ILE A 14 -4.81 8.64 5.65
CA ILE A 14 -5.14 7.60 4.66
C ILE A 14 -6.37 6.80 5.06
N CYS A 15 -6.52 6.41 6.32
CA CYS A 15 -7.71 5.71 6.81
C CYS A 15 -8.96 6.59 6.73
N THR A 16 -8.81 7.91 6.91
CA THR A 16 -9.91 8.87 6.75
C THR A 16 -10.36 8.95 5.29
N ILE A 17 -9.41 8.97 4.35
CA ILE A 17 -9.68 8.89 2.91
C ILE A 17 -10.40 7.59 2.57
N LEU A 18 -9.88 6.45 3.05
CA LEU A 18 -10.44 5.12 2.78
C LEU A 18 -11.74 4.82 3.54
N GLN A 19 -12.13 5.68 4.49
CA GLN A 19 -13.26 5.48 5.41
C GLN A 19 -13.20 4.15 6.20
N ILE A 20 -12.00 3.72 6.59
CA ILE A 20 -11.79 2.51 7.40
C ILE A 20 -11.33 2.86 8.81
N GLU A 21 -11.53 1.95 9.75
CA GLU A 21 -10.91 2.08 11.07
C GLU A 21 -9.40 1.95 10.96
N MET A 22 -8.65 2.76 11.73
CA MET A 22 -7.20 2.72 11.66
C MET A 22 -6.68 1.42 12.31
N PRO A 23 -6.01 0.53 11.55
CA PRO A 23 -5.43 -0.67 12.14
C PRO A 23 -4.31 -0.30 13.12
N ALA A 24 -4.00 -1.20 14.05
CA ALA A 24 -2.87 -1.00 14.96
C ALA A 24 -1.56 -0.90 14.17
N ILE A 25 -0.71 0.08 14.51
CA ILE A 25 0.61 0.25 13.88
C ILE A 25 1.69 -0.16 14.86
N ARG A 26 2.54 -1.12 14.44
CA ARG A 26 3.63 -1.64 15.27
C ARG A 26 4.95 -1.52 14.56
N PHE A 27 5.94 -0.94 15.24
CA PHE A 27 7.31 -0.88 14.73
C PHE A 27 8.06 -2.13 15.17
N VAL A 28 8.56 -2.90 14.20
CA VAL A 28 9.19 -4.20 14.41
C VAL A 28 10.55 -4.27 13.73
N SER A 29 11.40 -5.16 14.23
CA SER A 29 12.65 -5.54 13.56
C SER A 29 12.36 -6.39 12.32
N ILE A 30 13.33 -6.44 11.38
CA ILE A 30 13.18 -7.10 10.08
C ILE A 30 12.88 -8.60 10.17
N ASP A 31 13.30 -9.28 11.24
CA ASP A 31 13.02 -10.70 11.52
C ASP A 31 11.53 -11.01 11.77
N ARG A 32 10.71 -9.97 11.96
CA ARG A 32 9.25 -10.08 12.10
C ARG A 32 8.51 -9.90 10.78
N LEU A 33 9.22 -9.61 9.69
CA LEU A 33 8.69 -9.50 8.33
C LEU A 33 9.04 -10.75 7.53
N ARG A 34 8.31 -11.00 6.44
CA ARG A 34 8.45 -12.22 5.64
C ARG A 34 9.70 -12.18 4.75
N THR A 35 10.06 -11.01 4.24
CA THR A 35 11.27 -10.80 3.43
C THR A 35 12.15 -9.69 4.00
N ASP A 36 13.43 -9.72 3.67
CA ASP A 36 14.43 -8.71 4.05
C ASP A 36 14.26 -7.37 3.31
N THR A 37 13.44 -7.34 2.26
CA THR A 37 13.10 -6.16 1.46
C THR A 37 11.81 -5.47 1.92
N GLN A 38 10.97 -6.11 2.74
CA GLN A 38 9.72 -5.54 3.19
C GLN A 38 9.93 -4.32 4.11
N ILE A 39 9.15 -3.27 3.84
CA ILE A 39 9.13 -2.03 4.63
C ILE A 39 7.93 -2.02 5.59
N ALA A 40 6.80 -2.55 5.13
CA ALA A 40 5.61 -2.75 5.92
C ALA A 40 4.94 -4.07 5.53
N ALA A 41 4.03 -4.55 6.35
CA ALA A 41 3.18 -5.69 6.06
C ALA A 41 1.87 -5.60 6.84
N LEU A 42 0.74 -5.83 6.18
CA LEU A 42 -0.55 -6.06 6.83
C LEU A 42 -0.59 -7.46 7.43
N THR A 43 -1.06 -7.55 8.67
CA THR A 43 -1.30 -8.80 9.40
C THR A 43 -2.69 -8.75 10.05
N PRO A 44 -3.22 -9.88 10.54
CA PRO A 44 -4.48 -9.86 11.31
C PRO A 44 -4.47 -8.93 12.53
N ASP A 45 -3.29 -8.66 13.10
CA ASP A 45 -3.13 -7.80 14.28
C ASP A 45 -2.86 -6.32 13.95
N GLY A 46 -2.83 -5.96 12.65
CA GLY A 46 -2.56 -4.61 12.15
C GLY A 46 -1.35 -4.52 11.21
N VAL A 47 -0.88 -3.29 10.99
CA VAL A 47 0.24 -3.00 10.08
C VAL A 47 1.56 -3.00 10.85
N LEU A 48 2.46 -3.89 10.43
CA LEU A 48 3.83 -3.93 10.88
C LEU A 48 4.68 -2.96 10.03
N ILE A 49 5.53 -2.18 10.66
CA ILE A 49 6.45 -1.24 10.01
C ILE A 49 7.88 -1.55 10.45
N ARG A 50 8.79 -1.66 9.50
CA ARG A 50 10.21 -1.90 9.76
C ARG A 50 10.83 -0.73 10.54
N ASN A 51 11.47 -1.02 11.68
CA ASN A 51 11.92 -0.02 12.64
C ASN A 51 13.21 0.71 12.23
N ASP A 52 14.11 0.04 11.51
CA ASP A 52 15.45 0.51 11.10
C ASP A 52 15.46 1.41 9.84
N ILE A 53 14.33 1.55 9.13
CA ILE A 53 14.18 2.46 7.98
C ILE A 53 13.92 3.90 8.44
N GLY A 54 14.50 4.89 7.74
CA GLY A 54 14.25 6.31 8.01
C GLY A 54 12.81 6.74 7.63
N VAL A 55 12.47 8.01 7.88
CA VAL A 55 11.23 8.57 7.33
C VAL A 55 11.47 8.95 5.87
N THR A 56 11.00 8.11 4.94
CA THR A 56 11.25 8.26 3.50
C THR A 56 9.96 8.14 2.67
N PRO A 57 9.97 8.59 1.39
CA PRO A 57 8.86 8.34 0.47
C PRO A 57 8.52 6.85 0.29
N GLU A 58 9.49 5.95 0.41
CA GLU A 58 9.28 4.49 0.36
C GLU A 58 8.49 4.00 1.56
N LEU A 59 8.77 4.55 2.75
CA LEU A 59 8.00 4.24 3.96
C LEU A 59 6.54 4.66 3.82
N PHE A 60 6.29 5.88 3.33
CA PHE A 60 4.92 6.35 3.13
C PHE A 60 4.18 5.57 2.04
N PHE A 61 4.88 5.23 0.95
CA PHE A 61 4.32 4.37 -0.09
C PHE A 61 3.91 3.01 0.49
N ALA A 62 4.78 2.36 1.26
CA ALA A 62 4.49 1.06 1.88
C ALA A 62 3.29 1.15 2.84
N ILE A 63 3.22 2.20 3.67
CA ILE A 63 2.06 2.40 4.57
C ILE A 63 0.76 2.54 3.77
N ALA A 64 0.75 3.37 2.72
CA ALA A 64 -0.45 3.56 1.90
C ALA A 64 -0.86 2.28 1.17
N HIS A 65 0.10 1.49 0.72
CA HIS A 65 -0.11 0.19 0.08
C HIS A 65 -0.79 -0.79 1.06
N GLU A 66 -0.24 -0.99 2.27
CA GLU A 66 -0.82 -1.91 3.26
C GLU A 66 -2.20 -1.47 3.76
N LEU A 67 -2.43 -0.16 3.90
CA LEU A 67 -3.76 0.35 4.28
C LEU A 67 -4.80 0.14 3.18
N ARG A 68 -4.37 0.16 1.91
CA ARG A 68 -5.28 -0.19 0.81
C ARG A 68 -5.66 -1.66 0.86
N HIS A 69 -4.74 -2.55 1.23
CA HIS A 69 -5.08 -3.95 1.51
C HIS A 69 -6.09 -4.07 2.65
N ALA A 70 -5.93 -3.33 3.76
CA ALA A 70 -6.91 -3.34 4.84
C ALA A 70 -8.32 -2.95 4.35
N TYR A 71 -8.43 -1.87 3.57
CA TYR A 71 -9.68 -1.48 2.93
C TYR A 71 -10.25 -2.57 2.00
N GLN A 72 -9.41 -3.23 1.19
CA GLN A 72 -9.85 -4.30 0.30
C GLN A 72 -10.44 -5.49 1.07
N LEU A 73 -9.85 -5.83 2.23
CA LEU A 73 -10.35 -6.89 3.11
C LEU A 73 -11.70 -6.56 3.72
N GLU A 74 -11.89 -5.33 4.20
CA GLU A 74 -13.17 -4.89 4.78
C GLU A 74 -14.32 -4.84 3.77
N ASN A 75 -13.99 -4.70 2.47
CA ASN A 75 -14.95 -4.57 1.38
C ASN A 75 -15.06 -5.84 0.51
N ASP A 76 -14.68 -7.00 1.05
CA ASP A 76 -14.78 -8.31 0.41
C ASP A 76 -14.19 -8.36 -1.02
N ARG A 77 -13.14 -7.56 -1.29
CA ARG A 77 -12.40 -7.70 -2.54
C ARG A 77 -11.59 -9.00 -2.45
N SER A 78 -12.22 -10.06 -2.96
CA SER A 78 -11.84 -11.47 -2.85
C SER A 78 -10.35 -11.75 -2.68
N LEU A 79 -9.99 -12.30 -1.51
CA LEU A 79 -8.71 -12.96 -1.25
C LEU A 79 -8.65 -14.40 -1.77
N HIS A 80 -9.74 -14.94 -2.36
CA HIS A 80 -9.82 -16.37 -2.67
C HIS A 80 -8.69 -16.87 -3.59
N ASP A 81 -8.17 -15.98 -4.45
CA ASP A 81 -7.10 -16.28 -5.40
C ASP A 81 -5.80 -15.53 -5.06
N TYR A 82 -5.66 -14.99 -3.84
CA TYR A 82 -4.44 -14.29 -3.44
C TYR A 82 -3.34 -15.27 -3.07
N HIS A 83 -2.19 -15.10 -3.71
CA HIS A 83 -0.98 -15.85 -3.47
C HIS A 83 0.12 -14.92 -2.95
N THR A 84 0.88 -15.41 -1.97
CA THR A 84 1.96 -14.62 -1.37
C THR A 84 3.22 -14.66 -2.24
N SER A 85 4.10 -13.67 -2.08
CA SER A 85 5.27 -13.47 -2.95
C SER A 85 6.31 -14.59 -2.95
N ASP A 86 6.22 -15.55 -2.02
CA ASP A 86 7.02 -16.78 -1.97
C ASP A 86 6.40 -17.95 -2.75
N GLN A 87 5.16 -17.81 -3.21
CA GLN A 87 4.42 -18.81 -3.97
C GLN A 87 4.40 -18.53 -5.47
N LEU A 88 4.73 -17.30 -5.87
CA LEU A 88 4.69 -16.82 -7.26
C LEU A 88 6.01 -16.19 -7.66
N ASP A 89 6.25 -16.11 -8.97
CA ASP A 89 7.27 -15.18 -9.47
C ASP A 89 6.88 -13.73 -9.11
N ILE A 90 7.87 -12.85 -8.96
CA ILE A 90 7.64 -11.46 -8.56
C ILE A 90 6.72 -10.71 -9.55
N ASP A 91 6.77 -11.07 -10.84
CA ASP A 91 5.93 -10.47 -11.86
C ASP A 91 4.48 -10.93 -11.75
N GLU A 92 4.28 -12.22 -11.49
CA GLU A 92 2.96 -12.82 -11.24
C GLU A 92 2.33 -12.27 -9.96
N TYR A 93 3.14 -12.14 -8.90
CA TYR A 93 2.71 -11.54 -7.65
C TYR A 93 2.23 -10.10 -7.87
N ASN A 94 3.02 -9.25 -8.53
CA ASN A 94 2.67 -7.85 -8.77
C ASN A 94 1.49 -7.67 -9.75
N ALA A 95 1.19 -8.67 -10.58
CA ALA A 95 0.06 -8.66 -11.49
C ALA A 95 -1.28 -9.00 -10.80
N GLN A 96 -1.26 -9.49 -9.56
CA GLN A 96 -2.47 -9.82 -8.83
C GLN A 96 -3.37 -8.58 -8.67
N PRO A 97 -4.70 -8.69 -8.87
CA PRO A 97 -5.60 -7.53 -8.83
C PRO A 97 -5.49 -6.69 -7.55
N LEU A 98 -5.30 -7.34 -6.39
CA LEU A 98 -5.13 -6.67 -5.10
C LEU A 98 -3.85 -5.84 -5.05
N GLU A 99 -2.73 -6.41 -5.50
CA GLU A 99 -1.42 -5.74 -5.58
C GLU A 99 -1.44 -4.59 -6.58
N VAL A 100 -2.11 -4.76 -7.74
CA VAL A 100 -2.28 -3.69 -8.74
C VAL A 100 -3.06 -2.52 -8.14
N ASP A 101 -4.17 -2.78 -7.43
CA ASP A 101 -4.99 -1.73 -6.80
C ASP A 101 -4.26 -1.06 -5.63
N ALA A 102 -3.55 -1.81 -4.80
CA ALA A 102 -2.73 -1.28 -3.70
C ALA A 102 -1.58 -0.40 -4.21
N ASN A 103 -0.84 -0.86 -5.22
CA ASN A 103 0.22 -0.08 -5.85
C ASN A 103 -0.31 1.17 -6.54
N ALA A 104 -1.46 1.07 -7.23
CA ALA A 104 -2.10 2.21 -7.86
C ALA A 104 -2.56 3.25 -6.84
N PHE A 105 -3.22 2.83 -5.76
CA PHE A 105 -3.66 3.71 -4.68
C PHE A 105 -2.47 4.42 -4.02
N ALA A 106 -1.45 3.66 -3.61
CA ALA A 106 -0.25 4.24 -3.02
C ALA A 106 0.42 5.26 -3.96
N ALA A 107 0.46 4.99 -5.27
CA ALA A 107 0.99 5.96 -6.24
C ALA A 107 0.15 7.24 -6.35
N VAL A 108 -1.19 7.16 -6.23
CA VAL A 108 -2.05 8.36 -6.15
C VAL A 108 -1.72 9.15 -4.90
N ILE A 109 -1.69 8.51 -3.74
CA ILE A 109 -1.36 9.16 -2.47
C ILE A 109 0.01 9.85 -2.54
N MET A 110 1.02 9.19 -3.12
CA MET A 110 2.34 9.80 -3.28
C MET A 110 2.32 11.04 -4.18
N ALA A 111 1.50 11.05 -5.23
CA ALA A 111 1.33 12.20 -6.10
C ALA A 111 0.63 13.36 -5.37
N GLU A 112 -0.48 13.08 -4.68
CA GLU A 112 -1.31 14.10 -4.02
C GLU A 112 -0.63 14.71 -2.78
N PHE A 113 -0.01 13.89 -1.93
CA PHE A 113 0.57 14.36 -0.66
C PHE A 113 1.99 14.91 -0.81
N PHE A 114 2.75 14.41 -1.79
CA PHE A 114 4.18 14.69 -1.90
C PHE A 114 4.61 15.20 -3.28
N GLY A 115 3.72 15.25 -4.28
CA GLY A 115 4.09 15.62 -5.65
C GLY A 115 4.99 14.60 -6.34
N ILE A 116 5.05 13.35 -5.84
CA ILE A 116 5.97 12.31 -6.33
C ILE A 116 5.23 11.35 -7.28
N SER A 117 5.68 11.30 -8.53
CA SER A 117 5.17 10.34 -9.53
C SER A 117 6.01 9.07 -9.53
N ARG A 118 5.46 7.96 -9.02
CA ARG A 118 6.10 6.63 -9.08
C ARG A 118 5.99 6.05 -10.49
N GLN A 119 7.12 5.64 -11.07
CA GLN A 119 7.20 5.08 -12.42
C GLN A 119 7.25 3.54 -12.47
N PHE A 120 7.40 2.87 -11.31
CA PHE A 120 7.46 1.40 -11.19
C PHE A 120 8.43 0.72 -12.17
N LEU A 121 9.60 1.32 -12.43
CA LEU A 121 10.55 0.87 -13.45
C LEU A 121 11.11 -0.55 -13.22
N ASN A 122 10.97 -1.06 -12.00
CA ASN A 122 11.35 -2.40 -11.59
C ASN A 122 10.26 -3.46 -11.85
N MET A 123 9.10 -3.07 -12.41
CA MET A 123 8.02 -3.99 -12.78
C MET A 123 7.93 -4.14 -14.31
N PRO A 124 7.44 -5.28 -14.82
CA PRO A 124 7.18 -5.47 -16.24
C PRO A 124 6.23 -4.41 -16.80
N GLU A 125 6.38 -4.11 -18.09
CA GLU A 125 5.53 -3.14 -18.78
C GLU A 125 4.04 -3.47 -18.66
N SER A 126 3.68 -4.74 -18.75
CA SER A 126 2.29 -5.20 -18.58
C SER A 126 1.71 -4.81 -17.22
N VAL A 127 2.46 -5.02 -16.14
CA VAL A 127 2.07 -4.64 -14.78
C VAL A 127 2.00 -3.12 -14.63
N ARG A 128 2.98 -2.38 -15.17
CA ARG A 128 2.96 -0.90 -15.16
C ARG A 128 1.71 -0.34 -15.84
N GLN A 129 1.28 -0.95 -16.95
CA GLN A 129 0.06 -0.53 -17.65
C GLN A 129 -1.20 -0.80 -16.82
N LEU A 130 -1.28 -1.94 -16.12
CA LEU A 130 -2.39 -2.25 -15.22
C LEU A 130 -2.47 -1.26 -14.06
N VAL A 131 -1.35 -1.02 -13.38
CA VAL A 131 -1.25 -0.03 -12.29
C VAL A 131 -1.59 1.37 -12.80
N GLY A 132 -1.07 1.75 -13.97
CA GLY A 132 -1.35 3.05 -14.59
C GLY A 132 -2.83 3.23 -14.95
N LYS A 133 -3.50 2.18 -15.43
CA LYS A 133 -4.95 2.20 -15.69
C LYS A 133 -5.74 2.35 -14.39
N ARG A 134 -5.41 1.57 -13.36
CA ARG A 134 -6.10 1.63 -12.07
C ARG A 134 -5.88 2.96 -11.35
N LYS A 135 -4.68 3.53 -11.44
CA LYS A 135 -4.36 4.86 -10.91
C LYS A 135 -5.33 5.94 -11.43
N ARG A 136 -5.57 5.95 -12.75
CA ARG A 136 -6.52 6.90 -13.37
C ARG A 136 -7.95 6.69 -12.87
N GLN A 137 -8.37 5.45 -12.65
CA GLN A 137 -9.70 5.15 -12.10
C GLN A 137 -9.83 5.67 -10.67
N ILE A 138 -8.85 5.41 -9.80
CA ILE A 138 -8.82 5.89 -8.41
C ILE A 138 -8.82 7.43 -8.36
N GLN A 139 -8.06 8.09 -9.25
CA GLN A 139 -8.07 9.56 -9.32
C GLN A 139 -9.46 10.11 -9.67
N ASN A 140 -10.18 9.44 -10.57
CA ASN A 140 -11.56 9.83 -10.92
C ASN A 140 -12.54 9.56 -9.76
N GLU A 141 -12.39 8.43 -9.05
CA GLU A 141 -13.17 8.10 -7.85
C GLU A 141 -13.04 9.22 -6.79
N LEU A 142 -11.79 9.65 -6.55
CA LEU A 142 -11.45 10.76 -5.65
C LEU A 142 -12.01 12.12 -6.10
N MET A 143 -11.94 12.44 -7.39
CA MET A 143 -12.44 13.71 -7.93
C MET A 143 -13.97 13.81 -7.94
N ASP A 144 -14.65 12.68 -8.16
CA ASP A 144 -16.12 12.61 -8.22
C ASP A 144 -16.77 12.59 -6.81
N GLY A 145 -15.97 12.53 -5.74
CA GLY A 145 -16.45 12.35 -4.38
C GLY A 145 -17.18 11.01 -4.17
N LYS A 146 -16.83 9.99 -4.97
CA LYS A 146 -17.37 8.64 -4.83
C LYS A 146 -16.58 7.90 -3.76
N ASP A 147 -17.30 7.12 -2.94
CA ASP A 147 -16.69 6.23 -1.96
C ASP A 147 -15.84 5.16 -2.68
N PHE A 148 -14.73 4.79 -2.04
CA PHE A 148 -13.64 3.95 -2.58
C PHE A 148 -14.03 2.52 -2.90
#